data_AF-A0A835T4T4-F1
#
_entry.id   AF-A0A835T4T4-F1
#
_cell.length_a   1.000
_cell.length_b   1.000
_cell.length_c   1.000
_cell.angle_alpha   90.00
_cell.angle_beta   90.00
_cell.angle_gamma   90.00
#
_symmetry.space_group_name_H-M   'P 1'
#
loop_
_entity.id
_entity.type
_entity.pdbx_description
1 polymer ?
#
loop_
_entity_poly.entity_id
_entity_poly.type
_entity_poly.pdbx_seq_one_letter_code
_entity_poly.pdbx_strand_id
1 'polypeptide(L)'
;MKHPDCKTHHEDCRKELMEQSMIHSIGQLFTFSMVDFHIVTLNSGFGRLGAWLSGKGAIYELDLGAASSCDPDKPTPLERSAIVWAGV
;
A
#
# COMPACT_ATOMS: atom_id res chain seq x y z
N MET A 1 20.97 -8.24 -16.12
CA MET A 1 21.19 -7.68 -14.76
C MET A 1 20.23 -8.42 -13.84
N LYS A 2 20.70 -9.14 -12.78
CA LYS A 2 19.81 -9.84 -11.83
C LYS A 2 19.15 -8.79 -10.91
N HIS A 3 17.84 -8.89 -10.66
CA HIS A 3 17.13 -7.98 -9.74
C HIS A 3 17.74 -8.09 -8.33
N PRO A 4 17.88 -6.99 -7.57
CA PRO A 4 18.58 -6.98 -6.28
C PRO A 4 18.12 -8.06 -5.30
N ASP A 5 16.82 -8.30 -5.21
CA ASP A 5 16.25 -9.33 -4.32
C ASP A 5 16.63 -10.76 -4.72
N CYS A 6 16.96 -10.98 -5.99
CA CYS A 6 17.39 -12.28 -6.51
C CYS A 6 18.86 -12.57 -6.20
N LYS A 7 19.65 -11.53 -5.89
CA LYS A 7 21.03 -11.72 -5.42
C LYS A 7 21.05 -12.24 -3.99
N THR A 8 20.06 -11.84 -3.17
CA THR A 8 20.00 -12.15 -1.73
C THR A 8 19.55 -13.59 -1.47
N HIS A 9 18.72 -14.17 -2.34
CA HIS A 9 18.09 -15.48 -2.10
C HIS A 9 18.67 -16.64 -2.93
N HIS A 10 19.75 -16.44 -3.69
CA HIS A 10 20.41 -17.49 -4.51
C HIS A 10 19.50 -18.25 -5.49
N GLU A 11 18.28 -17.77 -5.75
CA GLU A 11 17.36 -18.35 -6.73
C GLU A 11 17.50 -17.66 -8.09
N ASP A 12 17.36 -18.44 -9.16
CA ASP A 12 17.15 -17.86 -10.49
C ASP A 12 15.76 -17.25 -10.53
N CYS A 13 15.71 -15.92 -10.43
CA CYS A 13 14.47 -15.17 -10.56
C CYS A 13 13.78 -15.49 -11.89
N ARG A 14 12.70 -16.25 -11.77
CA ARG A 14 11.81 -16.56 -12.88
C ARG A 14 11.11 -15.27 -13.29
N LYS A 15 11.60 -14.64 -14.36
CA LYS A 15 11.09 -13.37 -14.90
C LYS A 15 9.57 -13.39 -15.05
N GLU A 16 9.03 -14.50 -15.53
CA GLU A 16 7.59 -14.72 -15.70
C GLU A 16 6.79 -14.58 -14.39
N LEU A 17 7.31 -15.11 -13.28
CA LEU A 17 6.65 -14.99 -11.97
C LEU A 17 6.72 -13.56 -11.43
N MET A 18 7.83 -12.86 -11.68
CA MET A 18 7.97 -11.45 -11.30
C MET A 18 6.98 -10.59 -12.09
N GLU A 19 6.85 -10.81 -13.39
CA GLU A 19 5.88 -10.10 -14.25
C GLU A 19 4.44 -10.40 -13.81
N GLN A 20 4.11 -11.66 -13.53
CA GLN A 20 2.79 -12.04 -13.01
C GLN A 20 2.49 -11.39 -11.66
N SER A 21 3.47 -11.38 -10.75
CA SER A 21 3.33 -10.75 -9.43
C SER A 21 3.14 -9.25 -9.54
N MET A 22 3.84 -8.60 -10.49
CA MET A 22 3.68 -7.17 -10.76
C MET A 22 2.29 -6.86 -11.32
N ILE A 23 1.82 -7.61 -12.32
CA ILE A 23 0.47 -7.47 -12.88
C ILE A 23 -0.59 -7.63 -11.77
N HIS A 24 -0.43 -8.65 -10.94
CA HIS A 24 -1.33 -8.90 -9.82
C HIS A 24 -1.33 -7.73 -8.82
N SER A 25 -0.15 -7.24 -8.45
CA SER A 25 0.01 -6.11 -7.51
C SER A 25 -0.63 -4.83 -8.06
N ILE A 26 -0.48 -4.54 -9.35
CA ILE A 26 -1.15 -3.42 -10.01
C ILE A 26 -2.66 -3.59 -9.99
N GLY A 27 -3.16 -4.80 -10.29
CA GLY A 27 -4.60 -5.10 -10.22
C GLY A 27 -5.18 -4.92 -8.81
N GLN A 28 -4.44 -5.36 -7.79
CA GLN A 28 -4.79 -5.15 -6.38
C GLN A 28 -4.80 -3.66 -6.03
N LEU A 29 -3.80 -2.90 -6.48
CA LEU A 29 -3.70 -1.46 -6.23
C LEU A 29 -4.89 -0.71 -6.86
N PHE A 30 -5.24 -1.05 -8.09
CA PHE A 30 -6.39 -0.47 -8.79
C PHE A 30 -7.70 -0.82 -8.07
N THR A 31 -7.89 -2.10 -7.72
CA THR A 31 -9.06 -2.54 -6.96
C THR A 31 -9.16 -1.83 -5.62
N PHE A 32 -8.04 -1.68 -4.91
CA PHE A 32 -7.98 -0.98 -3.64
C PHE A 32 -8.29 0.51 -3.80
N SER A 33 -7.88 1.17 -4.88
CA SER A 33 -8.20 2.59 -5.13
C SER A 33 -9.69 2.87 -5.40
N MET A 34 -10.49 1.86 -5.74
CA MET A 34 -11.91 2.04 -6.04
C MET A 34 -12.80 1.95 -4.79
N VAL A 35 -12.25 1.66 -3.61
CA VAL A 35 -13.05 1.47 -2.39
C VAL A 35 -13.48 2.79 -1.76
N ASP A 36 -14.48 2.71 -0.88
CA ASP A 36 -14.95 3.87 -0.14
C ASP A 36 -13.99 4.33 0.95
N PHE A 37 -13.45 3.36 1.70
CA PHE A 37 -12.59 3.56 2.86
C PHE A 37 -11.28 2.79 2.71
N HIS A 38 -10.15 3.47 2.94
CA HIS A 38 -8.83 2.86 2.86
C HIS A 38 -8.29 2.57 4.26
N ILE A 39 -8.36 1.30 4.66
CA ILE A 39 -7.75 0.82 5.91
C ILE A 39 -6.37 0.25 5.56
N VAL A 40 -5.33 0.81 6.14
CA VAL A 40 -3.94 0.46 5.85
C VAL A 40 -3.18 0.17 7.12
N THR A 41 -2.14 -0.65 7.06
CA THR A 41 -1.22 -0.80 8.18
C THR A 41 -0.29 0.41 8.27
N LEU A 42 0.17 0.72 9.48
CA LEU A 42 1.14 1.78 9.72
C LEU A 42 2.35 1.60 8.79
N ASN A 43 2.78 2.69 8.15
CA ASN A 43 3.89 2.74 7.18
C ASN A 43 3.71 1.90 5.89
N SER A 44 2.50 1.42 5.57
CA SER A 44 2.26 0.71 4.31
C SER A 44 2.31 1.64 3.10
N GLY A 45 3.40 1.61 2.34
CA GLY A 45 3.53 2.34 1.09
C GLY A 45 2.51 1.91 0.02
N PHE A 46 2.20 0.60 -0.05
CA PHE A 46 1.20 0.08 -0.98
C PHE A 46 -0.20 0.63 -0.69
N GLY A 47 -0.62 0.59 0.58
CA GLY A 47 -1.93 1.12 0.99
C GLY A 47 -2.02 2.64 0.80
N ARG A 48 -0.94 3.38 1.12
CA ARG A 48 -0.89 4.83 0.92
C ARG A 48 -0.93 5.22 -0.56
N LEU A 49 -0.21 4.49 -1.42
CA LEU A 49 -0.26 4.70 -2.86
C LEU A 49 -1.66 4.44 -3.43
N GLY A 50 -2.29 3.33 -3.03
CA GLY A 50 -3.63 3.00 -3.52
C GLY A 50 -4.71 3.98 -3.02
N ALA A 51 -4.59 4.45 -1.77
CA ALA A 51 -5.44 5.51 -1.25
C ALA A 51 -5.22 6.83 -2.00
N TRP A 52 -3.98 7.21 -2.27
CA TRP A 52 -3.69 8.40 -3.08
C TRP A 52 -4.29 8.29 -4.49
N LEU A 53 -4.17 7.13 -5.15
CA LEU A 53 -4.75 6.87 -6.47
C LEU A 53 -6.28 7.02 -6.50
N SER A 54 -6.96 6.78 -5.38
CA SER A 54 -8.42 6.99 -5.28
C SER A 54 -8.83 8.47 -5.34
N GLY A 55 -7.87 9.40 -5.25
CA GLY A 55 -8.12 10.83 -5.07
C GLY A 55 -8.61 11.20 -3.67
N LYS A 56 -8.77 10.23 -2.76
CA LYS A 56 -9.17 10.45 -1.37
C LYS A 56 -7.93 10.58 -0.49
N GLY A 57 -7.84 11.68 0.26
CA GLY A 57 -6.73 11.89 1.20
C GLY A 57 -6.85 11.09 2.49
N ALA A 58 -8.08 10.88 2.98
CA ALA A 58 -8.33 10.24 4.26
C ALA A 58 -8.07 8.71 4.19
N ILE A 59 -7.29 8.23 5.16
CA ILE A 59 -6.98 6.81 5.37
C ILE A 59 -7.23 6.46 6.84
N TYR A 60 -7.30 5.17 7.16
CA TYR A 60 -7.39 4.65 8.52
C TYR A 60 -6.18 3.76 8.76
N GLU A 61 -5.34 4.12 9.74
CA GLU A 61 -4.13 3.36 10.04
C GLU A 61 -4.35 2.36 11.18
N LEU A 62 -3.98 1.12 10.92
CA LEU A 62 -3.88 0.05 11.91
C LEU A 62 -2.43 -0.11 12.36
N ASP A 63 -2.21 0.03 13.66
CA ASP A 63 -0.96 -0.39 14.30
C ASP A 63 -1.16 -1.82 14.81
N LEU A 64 -0.47 -2.77 14.19
CA LEU A 64 -0.56 -4.20 14.52
C LEU A 64 0.08 -4.55 15.88
N GLY A 65 0.86 -3.64 16.46
CA GLY A 65 1.48 -3.79 17.78
C GLY A 65 0.66 -3.21 18.93
N ALA A 66 -0.36 -2.40 18.64
CA ALA A 66 -1.26 -1.82 19.61
C ALA A 66 -2.68 -2.37 19.42
N ALA A 67 -3.52 -2.29 20.46
CA ALA A 67 -4.95 -2.51 20.30
C ALA A 67 -5.55 -1.34 19.49
N SER A 68 -5.35 -1.37 18.17
CA SER A 68 -5.89 -0.38 17.25
C SER A 68 -7.31 -0.77 16.86
N SER A 69 -8.28 0.08 17.21
CA SER A 69 -9.66 -0.03 16.71
C SER A 69 -9.80 0.82 15.46
N CYS A 70 -10.37 0.25 14.39
CA CYS A 70 -10.76 1.02 13.22
C CYS A 70 -12.06 1.76 13.55
N ASP A 71 -11.96 3.06 13.86
CA ASP A 71 -13.10 3.94 14.10
C ASP A 71 -13.38 4.75 12.82
N PRO A 72 -14.52 4.54 12.14
CA PRO A 72 -14.87 5.26 10.90
C PRO A 72 -14.96 6.78 11.07
N ASP A 73 -15.20 7.27 12.28
CA ASP A 73 -15.33 8.71 12.55
C ASP A 73 -13.98 9.36 12.90
N LYS A 74 -12.91 8.56 12.98
CA LYS A 74 -11.55 9.02 13.31
C LYS A 74 -10.55 8.60 12.25
N PRO A 75 -10.57 9.23 11.06
CA PRO A 75 -9.52 9.01 10.07
C PRO A 75 -8.16 9.46 10.61
N THR A 76 -7.11 8.93 9.99
CA THR A 76 -5.73 9.36 10.23
C THR A 76 -5.59 10.88 10.05
N PRO A 77 -4.86 11.58 10.95
CA PRO A 77 -4.63 13.02 10.83
C PRO A 77 -4.07 13.42 9.46
N LEU A 78 -4.41 14.63 9.01
CA LEU A 78 -4.04 15.13 7.67
C LEU A 78 -2.54 15.05 7.38
N GLU A 79 -1.69 15.31 8.37
CA GLU A 79 -0.23 15.23 8.31
C GLU A 79 0.29 13.85 7.89
N ARG A 80 -0.50 12.80 8.13
CA ARG A 80 -0.18 11.42 7.78
C ARG A 80 -1.10 10.86 6.69
N SER A 81 -1.91 11.71 6.06
CA SER A 81 -2.80 11.36 4.95
C SER A 81 -2.03 10.80 3.74
N ALA A 82 -2.76 10.17 2.82
CA ALA A 82 -2.15 9.64 1.59
C ALA A 82 -1.60 10.75 0.69
N ILE A 83 -2.27 11.91 0.64
CA ILE A 83 -1.89 13.08 -0.16
C ILE A 83 -0.57 13.68 0.35
N VAL A 84 -0.48 13.96 1.64
CA VAL A 84 0.73 14.51 2.26
C VAL A 84 1.90 13.53 2.15
N TRP A 85 1.65 12.23 2.32
CA TRP A 85 2.68 11.20 2.12
C TRP A 85 3.22 11.15 0.68
N ALA A 86 2.37 11.39 -0.32
CA ALA A 86 2.77 11.43 -1.72
C ALA A 86 3.52 12.73 -2.10
N GLY A 87 3.63 13.70 -1.18
CA GLY A 87 4.29 14.99 -1.42
C GLY A 87 3.47 15.94 -2.30
N VAL A 88 2.15 15.78 -2.32
CA VAL A 88 1.17 16.63 -3.02
C VAL A 88 0.44 17.49 -2.00
#